data_AF-A0A1F7LEW9-F1
#
_entry.id   AF-A0A1F7LEW9-F1
#
_cell.length_a   1.000
_cell.length_b   1.000
_cell.length_c   1.000
_cell.angle_alpha   90.00
_cell.angle_beta   90.00
_cell.angle_gamma   90.00
#
_symmetry.space_group_name_H-M   'P 1'
#
loop_
_entity.id
_entity.type
_entity.pdbx_description
1 polymer ?
#
loop_
_entity_poly.entity_id
_entity_poly.type
_entity_poly.pdbx_seq_one_letter_code
_entity_poly.pdbx_strand_id
1 'polypeptide(L)'
;MRQLTIVATTLWLGAMGFFAFVAAPAAFGVLGRESAGRLIAALMPRYHWIGLALGGLALCGIIGRWGRAGAALLDRLPLALVLLMLALTAWSLFVLLPQVDSLRLALPPGRATEALAASPEAARFARLHTLSTLLGLSVMAAGIGVVLLEALRGGPGR
;
A
#
# COMPACT_ATOMS: atom_id res chain seq x y z
N MET A 1 7.96 -14.34 18.14
CA MET A 1 6.91 -13.42 17.65
C MET A 1 7.44 -12.12 17.03
N ARG A 2 8.56 -11.53 17.49
CA ARG A 2 9.16 -10.34 16.83
C ARG A 2 9.52 -10.58 15.37
N GLN A 3 10.19 -11.70 15.10
CA GLN A 3 10.54 -12.13 13.75
C GLN A 3 9.33 -12.22 12.82
N LEU A 4 8.16 -12.60 13.34
CA LEU A 4 6.92 -12.63 12.56
C LEU A 4 6.51 -11.23 12.11
N THR A 5 6.54 -10.24 13.01
CA THR A 5 6.26 -8.84 12.65
C THR A 5 7.25 -8.31 11.61
N ILE A 6 8.54 -8.56 11.79
CA ILE A 6 9.58 -8.12 10.84
C ILE A 6 9.40 -8.78 9.48
N VAL A 7 9.27 -10.11 9.43
CA VAL A 7 9.12 -10.87 8.18
C VAL A 7 7.85 -10.45 7.45
N ALA A 8 6.71 -10.38 8.12
CA ALA A 8 5.44 -10.00 7.50
C ALA A 8 5.49 -8.56 6.95
N THR A 9 6.04 -7.62 7.71
CA THR A 9 6.17 -6.22 7.28
C THR A 9 7.16 -6.09 6.12
N THR A 10 8.28 -6.83 6.15
CA THR A 10 9.28 -6.80 5.09
C THR A 10 8.76 -7.42 3.79
N LEU A 11 8.02 -8.52 3.87
CA LEU A 11 7.32 -9.10 2.72
C LEU A 11 6.29 -8.13 2.14
N TRP A 12 5.59 -7.40 3.00
CA TRP A 12 4.64 -6.38 2.56
C TRP A 12 5.37 -5.26 1.81
N LEU A 13 6.42 -4.67 2.39
CA LEU A 13 7.26 -3.67 1.73
C LEU A 13 7.86 -4.18 0.42
N GLY A 14 8.30 -5.44 0.38
CA GLY A 14 8.81 -6.08 -0.82
C GLY A 14 7.77 -6.14 -1.94
N ALA A 15 6.54 -6.54 -1.62
CA ALA A 15 5.43 -6.53 -2.58
C ALA A 15 5.11 -5.11 -3.07
N MET A 16 5.10 -4.11 -2.17
CA MET A 16 4.90 -2.69 -2.54
C MET A 16 6.01 -2.18 -3.46
N GLY A 17 7.26 -2.40 -3.09
CA GLY A 17 8.42 -1.96 -3.85
C GLY A 17 8.52 -2.65 -5.22
N PHE A 18 8.33 -3.96 -5.28
CA PHE A 18 8.29 -4.70 -6.55
C PHE A 18 7.16 -4.16 -7.45
N PHE A 19 5.98 -3.93 -6.89
CA PHE A 19 4.87 -3.40 -7.65
C PHE A 19 5.17 -2.00 -8.20
N ALA A 20 5.64 -1.08 -7.35
CA ALA A 20 5.86 0.32 -7.68
C ALA A 20 7.05 0.55 -8.62
N PHE A 21 8.17 -0.15 -8.41
CA PHE A 21 9.43 0.11 -9.12
C PHE A 21 9.71 -0.86 -10.27
N VAL A 22 9.03 -2.02 -10.31
CA VAL A 22 9.29 -3.04 -11.32
C VAL A 22 8.03 -3.33 -12.13
N ALA A 23 6.97 -3.83 -11.49
CA ALA A 23 5.80 -4.33 -12.21
C ALA A 23 5.05 -3.21 -12.96
N ALA A 24 4.78 -2.07 -12.31
CA ALA A 24 4.09 -0.96 -12.94
C ALA A 24 4.91 -0.31 -14.07
N PRO A 25 6.19 0.07 -13.87
CA PRO A 25 7.03 0.58 -14.96
C PRO A 25 7.17 -0.39 -16.13
N ALA A 26 7.38 -1.69 -15.87
CA ALA A 26 7.47 -2.69 -16.92
C ALA A 26 6.16 -2.82 -17.72
N ALA A 27 5.00 -2.82 -17.04
CA ALA A 27 3.70 -2.87 -17.69
C ALA A 27 3.48 -1.67 -18.63
N PHE A 28 3.79 -0.46 -18.19
CA PHE A 28 3.65 0.75 -19.03
C PHE A 28 4.75 0.89 -20.11
N GLY A 29 5.90 0.23 -19.93
CA GLY A 29 6.97 0.20 -20.93
C GLY A 29 6.74 -0.81 -22.05
N VAL A 30 6.06 -1.93 -21.76
CA VAL A 30 5.82 -3.02 -22.73
C VAL A 30 4.43 -2.95 -23.36
N LEU A 31 3.42 -2.54 -22.61
CA LEU A 31 2.03 -2.49 -23.07
C LEU A 31 1.63 -1.06 -23.47
N GLY A 32 0.71 -0.94 -24.41
CA GLY A 32 0.02 0.34 -24.66
C GLY A 32 -0.68 0.84 -23.40
N ARG A 33 -0.73 2.17 -23.21
CA ARG A 33 -1.22 2.84 -21.97
C ARG A 33 -2.56 2.30 -21.45
N GLU A 34 -3.50 2.04 -22.35
CA GLU A 34 -4.82 1.48 -22.00
C GLU A 34 -4.70 0.05 -21.44
N SER A 35 -3.97 -0.82 -22.14
CA SER A 35 -3.76 -2.21 -21.73
C SER A 35 -2.95 -2.31 -20.43
N ALA A 36 -1.91 -1.48 -20.27
CA ALA A 36 -1.19 -1.35 -19.00
C ALA A 36 -2.13 -0.93 -17.86
N GLY A 37 -2.95 0.10 -18.09
CA GLY A 37 -3.96 0.57 -17.13
C GLY A 37 -4.93 -0.53 -16.69
N ARG A 38 -5.40 -1.36 -17.63
CA ARG A 38 -6.28 -2.52 -17.34
C ARG A 38 -5.56 -3.59 -16.53
N LEU A 39 -4.32 -3.93 -16.86
CA LEU A 39 -3.53 -4.89 -16.09
C LEU A 39 -3.35 -4.42 -14.65
N ILE A 40 -2.95 -3.16 -14.47
CA ILE A 40 -2.76 -2.56 -13.14
C ILE A 40 -4.07 -2.52 -12.36
N ALA A 41 -5.19 -2.19 -13.01
CA ALA A 41 -6.52 -2.25 -12.41
C ALA A 41 -6.83 -3.64 -11.84
N ALA A 42 -6.59 -4.69 -12.62
CA ALA A 42 -6.89 -6.07 -12.24
C ALA A 42 -6.00 -6.59 -11.09
N LEU A 43 -4.79 -6.04 -10.95
CA LEU A 43 -3.85 -6.39 -9.89
C LEU A 43 -4.15 -5.67 -8.57
N MET A 44 -4.70 -4.44 -8.62
CA MET A 44 -4.92 -3.59 -7.45
C MET A 44 -5.70 -4.27 -6.31
N PRO A 45 -6.84 -4.94 -6.52
CA PRO A 45 -7.55 -5.60 -5.42
C PRO A 45 -6.68 -6.66 -4.72
N ARG A 46 -6.01 -7.52 -5.50
CA ARG A 46 -5.16 -8.60 -4.98
C ARG A 46 -3.97 -8.03 -4.20
N TYR A 47 -3.36 -6.98 -4.73
CA TYR A 47 -2.26 -6.26 -4.08
C TYR A 47 -2.65 -5.76 -2.68
N HIS A 48 -3.81 -5.10 -2.54
CA HIS A 48 -4.26 -4.62 -1.24
C HIS A 48 -4.64 -5.74 -0.29
N TRP A 49 -5.29 -6.81 -0.77
CA TRP A 49 -5.61 -7.99 0.05
C TRP A 49 -4.37 -8.68 0.60
N ILE A 50 -3.31 -8.83 -0.21
CA ILE A 50 -2.01 -9.34 0.25
C ILE A 50 -1.46 -8.42 1.35
N GLY A 51 -1.52 -7.10 1.16
CA GLY A 51 -1.11 -6.14 2.17
C GLY A 51 -1.88 -6.28 3.49
N LEU A 52 -3.21 -6.41 3.42
CA LEU A 52 -4.05 -6.61 4.61
C LEU A 52 -3.74 -7.94 5.32
N ALA A 53 -3.53 -9.03 4.57
CA ALA A 53 -3.16 -10.32 5.14
C ALA A 53 -1.81 -10.26 5.86
N LEU A 54 -0.79 -9.66 5.23
CA LEU A 54 0.54 -9.48 5.83
C LEU A 54 0.49 -8.53 7.03
N GLY A 55 -0.28 -7.44 6.97
CA GLY A 55 -0.50 -6.55 8.10
C GLY A 55 -1.20 -7.24 9.27
N GLY A 56 -2.16 -8.13 8.99
CA GLY A 56 -2.79 -9.00 10.00
C GLY A 56 -1.78 -9.92 10.68
N LEU A 57 -0.90 -10.57 9.92
CA LEU A 57 0.19 -11.39 10.48
C LEU A 57 1.17 -10.56 11.32
N ALA A 58 1.51 -9.35 10.88
CA ALA A 58 2.36 -8.43 11.63
C ALA A 58 1.72 -8.05 12.97
N LEU A 59 0.41 -7.78 12.95
CA LEU A 59 -0.40 -7.46 14.12
C LEU A 59 -0.50 -8.64 15.09
N CYS A 60 -0.74 -9.87 14.61
CA CYS A 60 -0.68 -11.08 15.42
C CYS A 60 0.68 -11.24 16.10
N GLY A 61 1.77 -10.95 15.38
CA GLY A 61 3.12 -10.94 15.94
C GLY A 61 3.24 -9.97 17.12
N ILE A 62 2.68 -8.76 17.02
CA ILE A 62 2.71 -7.73 18.06
C ILE A 62 1.83 -8.14 19.26
N ILE A 63 0.57 -8.53 19.01
CA ILE A 63 -0.40 -8.91 20.05
C ILE A 63 0.08 -10.15 20.82
N GLY A 64 0.69 -11.13 20.14
CA GLY A 64 1.24 -12.33 20.80
C GLY A 64 2.39 -12.06 21.77
N ARG A 65 2.86 -10.82 21.89
CA ARG A 65 3.85 -10.35 22.87
C ARG A 65 3.25 -9.41 23.92
N TRP A 66 1.99 -9.03 23.76
CA TRP A 66 1.30 -8.13 24.69
C TRP A 66 1.22 -8.80 26.06
N GLY A 67 1.72 -8.12 27.10
CA GLY A 67 1.82 -8.65 28.47
C GLY A 67 3.22 -9.07 28.92
N ARG A 68 4.20 -9.18 28.00
CA ARG A 68 5.63 -9.39 28.35
C ARG A 68 6.50 -8.15 28.14
N ALA A 69 5.94 -7.13 27.48
CA ALA A 69 6.61 -5.88 27.15
C ALA A 69 6.17 -4.78 28.14
N GLY A 70 7.13 -4.01 28.65
CA GLY A 70 6.87 -2.90 29.58
C GLY A 70 6.05 -1.77 28.94
N ALA A 71 5.64 -0.79 29.74
CA ALA A 71 4.82 0.34 29.31
C ALA A 71 5.56 1.39 28.44
N ALA A 72 6.67 1.02 27.80
CA ALA A 72 7.52 1.97 27.08
C ALA A 72 6.88 2.39 25.74
N LEU A 73 7.09 3.64 25.34
CA LEU A 73 6.64 4.18 24.03
C LEU A 73 7.13 3.31 22.86
N LEU A 74 8.35 2.78 22.99
CA LEU A 74 8.93 1.85 22.02
C LEU A 74 8.02 0.67 21.78
N ASP A 75 7.28 0.18 22.78
CA ASP A 75 6.39 -0.98 22.70
C ASP A 75 5.08 -0.71 21.96
N ARG A 76 4.55 0.52 22.04
CA ARG A 76 3.26 0.90 21.45
C ARG A 76 3.36 1.48 20.03
N LEU A 77 4.51 2.04 19.65
CA LEU A 77 4.66 2.73 18.37
C LEU A 77 4.51 1.81 17.15
N PRO A 78 5.15 0.61 17.07
CA PRO A 78 4.94 -0.32 15.96
C PRO A 78 3.50 -0.79 15.82
N LEU A 79 2.77 -0.93 16.93
CA LEU A 79 1.34 -1.25 16.89
C LEU A 79 0.57 -0.14 16.17
N ALA A 80 0.77 1.12 16.58
CA ALA A 80 0.11 2.26 15.97
C ALA A 80 0.45 2.38 14.46
N LEU A 81 1.71 2.16 14.09
CA LEU A 81 2.14 2.18 12.69
C LEU A 81 1.50 1.06 11.86
N VAL A 82 1.46 -0.18 12.36
CA VAL A 82 0.80 -1.30 11.64
C VAL A 82 -0.70 -1.04 11.50
N LEU A 83 -1.36 -0.51 12.52
CA LEU A 83 -2.78 -0.14 12.45
C LEU A 83 -3.02 0.97 11.42
N LEU A 84 -2.16 1.99 11.39
CA LEU A 84 -2.20 3.03 10.37
C LEU A 84 -2.04 2.43 8.97
N MET A 85 -1.04 1.57 8.76
CA MET A 85 -0.80 0.92 7.47
C MET A 85 -2.03 0.12 7.00
N LEU A 86 -2.64 -0.66 7.90
CA LEU A 86 -3.85 -1.42 7.63
C LEU A 86 -5.02 -0.50 7.28
N ALA A 87 -5.23 0.58 8.05
CA ALA A 87 -6.31 1.53 7.81
C ALA A 87 -6.17 2.23 6.45
N LEU A 88 -4.97 2.71 6.10
CA LEU A 88 -4.71 3.34 4.80
C LEU A 88 -4.89 2.36 3.63
N THR A 89 -4.50 1.10 3.83
CA THR A 89 -4.62 0.04 2.81
C THR A 89 -6.08 -0.37 2.62
N ALA A 90 -6.84 -0.52 3.71
CA ALA A 90 -8.27 -0.79 3.67
C ALA A 90 -9.04 0.37 3.02
N TRP A 91 -8.71 1.62 3.38
CA TRP A 91 -9.28 2.80 2.73
C TRP A 91 -8.97 2.81 1.23
N SER A 92 -7.74 2.47 0.85
CA SER A 92 -7.33 2.40 -0.55
C SER A 92 -8.14 1.35 -1.33
N LEU A 93 -8.38 0.19 -0.72
CA LEU A 93 -9.13 -0.91 -1.31
C LEU A 93 -10.64 -0.64 -1.40
N PHE A 94 -11.25 -0.18 -0.30
CA PHE A 94 -12.71 -0.11 -0.18
C PHE A 94 -13.29 1.24 -0.58
N VAL A 95 -12.49 2.32 -0.59
CA VAL A 95 -12.98 3.68 -0.86
C VAL A 95 -12.36 4.26 -2.13
N LEU A 96 -11.04 4.22 -2.28
CA LEU A 96 -10.36 4.80 -3.44
C LEU A 96 -10.53 3.98 -4.71
N LEU A 97 -10.34 2.66 -4.63
CA LEU A 97 -10.38 1.80 -5.80
C LEU A 97 -11.74 1.84 -6.53
N PRO A 98 -12.91 1.77 -5.84
CA PRO A 98 -14.21 1.92 -6.50
C PRO A 98 -14.40 3.28 -7.18
N GLN A 99 -13.86 4.36 -6.61
CA GLN A 99 -13.90 5.68 -7.23
C GLN A 99 -13.08 5.75 -8.51
N VAL A 100 -11.93 5.09 -8.55
CA VAL A 100 -11.10 5.01 -9.76
C VAL A 100 -11.79 4.17 -10.84
N ASP A 101 -12.41 3.05 -10.47
CA ASP A 101 -13.09 2.17 -11.43
C ASP A 101 -14.36 2.80 -12.00
N SER A 102 -15.15 3.53 -11.20
CA SER A 102 -16.31 4.30 -11.70
C SER A 102 -15.91 5.35 -12.75
N LEU A 103 -14.75 6.00 -12.59
CA LEU A 103 -14.25 6.97 -13.58
C LEU A 103 -13.81 6.29 -14.88
N ARG A 104 -13.24 5.09 -14.81
CA ARG A 104 -12.86 4.32 -16.00
C ARG A 104 -14.07 3.90 -16.83
N LEU A 105 -15.16 3.50 -16.17
CA LEU A 105 -16.41 3.14 -16.85
C LEU A 105 -17.12 4.35 -17.48
N ALA A 106 -16.90 5.55 -16.95
CA ALA A 106 -17.52 6.78 -17.44
C ALA A 106 -16.82 7.37 -18.68
N LEU A 107 -15.60 6.92 -19.03
CA LEU A 107 -14.84 7.44 -20.17
C LEU A 107 -15.20 6.64 -21.44
N PRO A 108 -15.86 7.26 -22.46
CA PRO A 108 -16.19 6.57 -23.70
C PRO A 108 -14.92 6.26 -24.51
N PRO A 109 -14.81 5.09 -25.16
CA PRO A 109 -13.71 4.81 -26.07
C PRO A 109 -13.74 5.76 -27.28
N GLY A 110 -12.57 6.27 -27.69
CA GLY A 110 -12.38 6.93 -29.00
C GLY A 110 -12.54 8.45 -29.08
N ARG A 111 -12.64 9.18 -27.97
CA ARG A 111 -12.57 10.66 -28.01
C ARG A 111 -11.12 11.15 -28.03
N ALA A 112 -10.85 12.19 -28.85
CA ALA A 112 -9.51 12.76 -29.04
C ALA A 112 -8.81 13.03 -27.69
N THR A 113 -7.66 12.38 -27.51
CA THR A 113 -6.92 12.23 -26.25
C THR A 113 -6.59 13.56 -25.57
N GLU A 114 -6.44 14.65 -26.32
CA GLU A 114 -6.11 15.99 -25.79
C GLU A 114 -7.33 16.69 -25.14
N ALA A 115 -8.50 16.63 -25.78
CA ALA A 115 -9.73 17.17 -25.21
C ALA A 115 -10.21 16.35 -24.00
N LEU A 116 -9.94 15.03 -24.00
CA LEU A 116 -10.18 14.17 -22.84
C LEU A 116 -9.22 14.48 -21.69
N ALA A 117 -7.95 14.77 -21.98
CA ALA A 117 -6.95 15.10 -20.96
C ALA A 117 -7.29 16.39 -20.21
N ALA A 118 -8.00 17.33 -20.85
CA ALA A 118 -8.50 18.56 -20.25
C ALA A 118 -9.88 18.39 -19.56
N SER A 119 -10.46 17.20 -19.53
CA SER A 119 -11.79 16.99 -18.96
C SER A 119 -11.78 16.97 -17.41
N PRO A 120 -12.90 17.32 -16.75
CA PRO A 120 -13.05 17.20 -15.30
C PRO A 120 -12.78 15.79 -14.77
N GLU A 121 -13.11 14.75 -15.55
CA GLU A 121 -12.89 13.35 -15.22
C GLU A 121 -11.41 12.99 -15.22
N ALA A 122 -10.64 13.48 -16.20
CA ALA A 122 -9.18 13.30 -16.24
C ALA A 122 -8.50 14.01 -15.06
N ALA A 123 -8.93 15.22 -14.73
CA ALA A 123 -8.43 15.94 -13.55
C ALA A 123 -8.76 15.19 -12.24
N ARG A 124 -9.97 14.62 -12.13
CA ARG A 124 -10.36 13.80 -10.96
C ARG A 124 -9.56 12.51 -10.88
N PHE A 125 -9.35 11.82 -12.00
CA PHE A 125 -8.51 10.62 -12.05
C PHE A 125 -7.08 10.94 -11.62
N ALA A 126 -6.49 12.03 -12.12
CA ALA A 126 -5.16 12.47 -11.72
C ALA A 126 -5.07 12.74 -10.21
N ARG A 127 -6.06 13.42 -9.62
CA ARG A 127 -6.12 13.64 -8.16
C ARG A 127 -6.19 12.33 -7.37
N LEU A 128 -7.06 11.40 -7.77
CA LEU A 128 -7.19 10.10 -7.10
C LEU A 128 -5.91 9.26 -7.25
N HIS A 129 -5.25 9.33 -8.41
CA HIS A 129 -3.98 8.66 -8.64
C HIS A 129 -2.85 9.23 -7.78
N THR A 130 -2.76 10.56 -7.66
CA THR A 130 -1.81 11.21 -6.76
C THR A 130 -2.09 10.82 -5.31
N LEU A 131 -3.36 10.85 -4.90
CA LEU A 131 -3.75 10.46 -3.55
C LEU A 131 -3.39 9.00 -3.24
N SER A 132 -3.68 8.06 -4.14
CA SER A 132 -3.33 6.64 -3.93
C SER A 132 -1.82 6.44 -3.87
N THR A 133 -1.05 7.18 -4.67
CA THR A 133 0.41 7.17 -4.63
C THR A 133 0.93 7.67 -3.29
N LEU A 134 0.42 8.81 -2.79
CA LEU A 134 0.81 9.37 -1.49
C LEU A 134 0.45 8.44 -0.33
N LEU A 135 -0.72 7.79 -0.37
CA LEU A 135 -1.10 6.78 0.60
C LEU A 135 -0.14 5.58 0.57
N GLY A 136 0.18 5.07 -0.62
CA GLY A 136 1.15 3.99 -0.79
C GLY A 136 2.52 4.34 -0.21
N LEU A 137 3.03 5.54 -0.50
CA LEU A 137 4.31 6.02 0.06
C LEU A 137 4.24 6.16 1.59
N SER A 138 3.12 6.63 2.12
CA SER A 138 2.91 6.74 3.57
C SER A 138 2.93 5.36 4.25
N VAL A 139 2.29 4.36 3.64
CA VAL A 139 2.34 2.96 4.12
C VAL A 139 3.76 2.40 4.05
N MET A 140 4.51 2.67 2.97
CA MET A 140 5.91 2.25 2.85
C MET A 140 6.79 2.88 3.93
N ALA A 141 6.66 4.19 4.16
CA ALA A 141 7.41 4.91 5.19
C ALA A 141 7.11 4.37 6.59
N ALA A 142 5.82 4.14 6.90
CA ALA A 142 5.41 3.53 8.16
C ALA A 142 5.96 2.10 8.33
N GLY A 143 5.94 1.28 7.28
CA GLY A 143 6.48 -0.07 7.30
C GLY A 143 7.99 -0.11 7.53
N ILE A 144 8.75 0.80 6.91
CA ILE A 144 10.19 0.96 7.18
C ILE A 144 10.39 1.31 8.66
N GLY A 145 9.59 2.24 9.19
CA GLY A 145 9.60 2.59 10.61
C GLY A 145 9.36 1.39 11.52
N VAL A 146 8.37 0.53 11.22
CA VAL A 146 8.11 -0.70 11.97
C VAL A 146 9.31 -1.63 11.97
N VAL A 147 9.92 -1.88 10.80
CA VAL A 147 11.08 -2.78 10.68
C VAL A 147 12.26 -2.25 11.48
N LEU A 148 12.57 -0.95 11.38
CA LEU A 148 13.68 -0.33 12.12
C LEU A 148 13.44 -0.39 13.64
N LEU A 149 12.24 -0.06 14.10
CA LEU A 149 11.90 -0.12 15.53
C LEU A 149 12.01 -1.55 16.08
N GLU A 150 11.52 -2.55 15.34
CA GLU A 150 11.61 -3.95 15.74
C GLU A 150 13.05 -4.51 15.67
N ALA A 151 13.89 -3.99 14.77
CA ALA A 151 15.31 -4.34 14.70
C ALA A 151 16.08 -3.76 15.90
N LEU A 152 15.90 -2.46 16.20
CA LEU A 152 16.58 -1.75 17.28
C LEU A 152 16.23 -2.30 18.66
N ARG A 153 15.00 -2.78 18.85
CA ARG A 153 14.58 -3.46 20.10
C ARG A 153 15.35 -4.74 20.41
N GLY A 154 16.01 -5.36 19.42
CA GLY A 154 16.73 -6.63 19.57
C GLY A 154 18.26 -6.51 19.60
N GLY A 155 18.83 -5.30 19.71
CA GLY A 155 20.27 -5.08 19.76
C GLY A 155 20.93 -5.55 21.07
N PRO A 156 22.27 -5.77 21.10
CA PRO A 156 22.99 -6.54 22.14
C PRO A 156 23.05 -5.96 23.57
N GLY A 157 22.14 -5.08 24.00
CA GLY A 157 22.23 -4.35 25.26
C GLY A 157 21.03 -4.47 26.21
N ARG A 158 20.16 -5.46 26.02
CA ARG A 158 19.02 -5.74 26.92
C ARG A 158 18.80 -7.23 27.12
#